data_AF-A0A0Q0GAQ4-F1
#
_entry.id   AF-A0A0Q0GAQ4-F1
#
_cell.length_a   1.000
_cell.length_b   1.000
_cell.length_c   1.000
_cell.angle_alpha   90.00
_cell.angle_beta   90.00
_cell.angle_gamma   90.00
#
_symmetry.space_group_name_H-M   'P 1'
#
loop_
_entity.id
_entity.type
_entity.pdbx_description
1 polymer ?
#
loop_
_entity_poly.entity_id
_entity_poly.type
_entity_poly.pdbx_seq_one_letter_code
_entity_poly.pdbx_strand_id
1 'polypeptide(L)' 'MSNGESNLRGPWNSDEEFVYVESPQPAVDGGDGTASVILNEADANALGMMKLRTASDPTANPITGAELGSGLAQGKGAV' A
#
# COMPACT_ATOMS: atom_id res chain seq x y z
N MET A 1 13.67 5.00 5.68
CA MET A 1 12.44 4.66 4.89
C MET A 1 12.26 5.73 3.83
N SER A 2 11.65 5.44 2.67
CA SER A 2 11.41 6.46 1.63
C SER A 2 10.45 7.54 2.17
N ASN A 3 10.88 8.79 2.17
CA ASN A 3 10.08 9.95 2.60
C ASN A 3 9.45 10.66 1.40
N GLY A 4 8.96 9.88 0.42
CA GLY A 4 8.20 10.42 -0.72
C GLY A 4 6.86 11.04 -0.30
N GLU A 5 6.08 11.49 -1.30
CA GLU A 5 4.72 12.07 -1.17
C GLU A 5 3.86 11.39 -0.08
N SER A 6 2.95 12.15 0.54
CA SER A 6 2.19 11.74 1.74
C SER A 6 1.66 10.31 1.64
N ASN A 7 1.90 9.52 2.69
CA ASN A 7 1.40 8.14 2.80
C ASN A 7 -0.14 8.15 2.83
N LEU A 8 -0.77 7.90 1.68
CA LEU A 8 -2.21 7.72 1.57
C LEU A 8 -2.65 6.61 2.53
N ARG A 9 -3.59 6.95 3.43
CA ARG A 9 -4.18 6.03 4.40
C ARG A 9 -5.45 5.42 3.82
N GLY A 10 -5.60 4.12 4.00
CA GLY A 10 -6.77 3.34 3.63
C GLY A 10 -6.92 2.13 4.57
N PRO A 11 -7.96 1.31 4.39
CA PRO A 11 -8.29 0.22 5.31
C PRO A 11 -7.17 -0.82 5.47
N TRP A 12 -6.31 -1.01 4.47
CA TRP A 12 -5.19 -1.96 4.53
C TRP A 12 -3.93 -1.47 5.26
N ASN A 13 -3.82 -0.17 5.55
CA ASN A 13 -2.70 0.42 6.29
C ASN A 13 -3.19 1.39 7.37
N SER A 14 -4.39 1.15 7.92
CA SER A 14 -5.02 1.96 8.96
C SER A 14 -4.46 1.66 10.35
N ASP A 15 -4.75 2.54 11.30
CA ASP A 15 -4.35 2.39 12.71
C ASP A 15 -5.26 1.44 13.51
N GLU A 16 -6.26 0.83 12.86
CA GLU A 16 -7.22 -0.07 13.50
C GLU A 16 -6.55 -1.39 13.90
N GLU A 17 -5.71 -1.92 13.01
CA GLU A 17 -5.05 -3.23 13.20
C GLU A 17 -3.50 -3.11 13.27
N PHE A 18 -2.94 -1.92 13.05
CA PHE A 18 -1.49 -1.67 13.00
C PHE A 18 -1.08 -0.40 13.74
N VAL A 19 0.18 -0.35 14.18
CA VAL A 19 0.78 0.87 14.74
C VAL A 19 1.55 1.60 13.64
N TYR A 20 1.05 2.75 13.20
CA TYR A 20 1.75 3.61 12.24
C TYR A 20 2.88 4.41 12.91
N VAL A 21 4.03 4.48 12.24
CA VAL A 21 5.19 5.28 12.66
C VAL A 21 5.38 6.41 11.65
N GLU A 22 4.94 7.60 12.02
CA GLU A 22 4.94 8.79 11.15
C GLU A 22 6.35 9.32 10.83
N SER A 23 7.30 9.15 11.76
CA SER A 23 8.69 9.60 11.62
C SER A 23 9.66 8.43 11.70
N PRO A 24 9.81 7.65 10.62
CA PRO A 24 10.74 6.53 10.59
C PRO A 24 12.20 7.02 10.58
N GLN A 25 13.13 6.13 10.92
CA GLN A 25 14.57 6.40 10.81
C GLN A 25 14.93 6.80 9.36
N PRO A 26 15.86 7.77 9.18
CA PRO A 26 16.27 8.25 7.87
C PRO A 26 16.83 7.12 7.00
N ALA A 27 16.91 7.34 5.69
CA ALA A 27 17.50 6.35 4.78
C ALA A 27 18.94 6.04 5.21
N VAL A 28 19.31 4.74 5.17
CA VAL A 28 20.61 4.25 5.65
C VAL A 28 21.80 4.81 4.86
N ASP A 29 21.54 5.36 3.68
CA ASP A 29 22.49 6.01 2.78
C ASP A 29 22.58 7.54 2.99
N GLY A 30 21.80 8.11 3.91
CA GLY A 30 21.77 9.55 4.20
C GLY A 30 21.09 10.41 3.12
N GLY A 31 20.45 9.79 2.12
CA GLY A 31 19.67 10.50 1.10
C GLY A 31 18.25 10.83 1.56
N ASP A 32 17.51 11.55 0.72
CA ASP A 32 16.08 11.83 0.93
C ASP A 32 15.18 10.59 0.76
N GLY A 33 15.76 9.48 0.28
CA GLY A 33 15.06 8.22 0.07
C GLY A 33 14.21 8.20 -1.20
N THR A 34 14.42 9.15 -2.13
CA THR A 34 13.76 9.16 -3.45
C THR A 34 14.63 8.44 -4.48
N ALA A 35 14.04 7.49 -5.21
CA ALA A 35 14.70 6.82 -6.32
C ALA A 35 14.19 7.40 -7.64
N SER A 36 15.10 7.76 -8.55
CA SER A 36 14.76 8.26 -9.89
C SER A 36 15.48 7.47 -10.98
N VAL A 37 14.81 7.21 -12.09
CA VAL A 37 15.36 6.54 -13.28
C VAL A 37 14.91 7.27 -14.55
N ILE A 38 15.68 7.16 -15.63
CA ILE A 38 15.28 7.64 -16.96
C ILE A 38 14.60 6.50 -17.71
N LEU A 39 13.40 6.75 -18.25
CA LEU A 39 12.62 5.81 -19.04
C LEU A 39 12.58 6.24 -20.50
N ASN A 40 12.53 5.27 -21.41
CA ASN A 40 12.15 5.53 -22.80
C ASN A 40 10.62 5.72 -22.90
N GLU A 41 10.15 6.17 -24.07
CA GLU A 41 8.73 6.49 -24.29
C GLU A 41 7.80 5.28 -24.13
N ALA A 42 8.21 4.10 -24.61
CA ALA A 42 7.41 2.89 -24.51
C ALA A 42 7.20 2.46 -23.04
N ASP A 43 8.27 2.52 -22.23
CA ASP A 43 8.22 2.17 -20.81
C ASP A 43 7.41 3.20 -20.01
N ALA A 44 7.55 4.50 -20.32
CA ALA A 44 6.76 5.54 -19.69
C ALA A 44 5.25 5.36 -19.93
N ASN A 45 4.86 4.99 -21.16
CA ASN A 45 3.47 4.69 -21.51
C ASN A 45 2.95 3.47 -20.75
N ALA A 46 3.73 2.38 -20.71
CA ALA A 46 3.37 1.17 -19.98
C ALA A 46 3.21 1.45 -18.47
N LEU A 47 4.11 2.25 -17.89
CA LEU A 47 4.04 2.67 -16.49
C LEU A 47 2.77 3.50 -16.20
N GLY A 48 2.42 4.43 -17.09
CA GLY A 48 1.18 5.22 -16.97
C GLY A 48 -0.07 4.33 -16.94
N MET A 49 -0.14 3.34 -17.81
CA MET A 49 -1.26 2.38 -17.83
C MET A 49 -1.28 1.49 -16.58
N MET A 50 -0.13 1.03 -16.11
CA MET A 50 -0.06 0.30 -14.84
C MET A 50 -0.52 1.15 -13.67
N LYS A 51 -0.07 2.42 -13.58
CA LYS A 51 -0.47 3.34 -12.52
C LYS A 51 -1.99 3.44 -12.40
N LEU A 52 -2.70 3.56 -13.52
CA LEU A 52 -4.16 3.61 -13.53
C LEU A 52 -4.78 2.27 -13.12
N ARG A 53 -4.28 1.16 -13.66
CA ARG A 53 -4.80 -0.19 -13.38
C ARG A 53 -4.60 -0.61 -11.93
N THR A 54 -3.52 -0.19 -11.28
CA THR A 54 -3.16 -0.58 -9.91
C THR A 54 -3.45 0.53 -8.90
N ALA A 55 -4.16 1.58 -9.29
CA ALA A 55 -4.58 2.62 -8.37
C ALA A 55 -5.43 2.00 -7.25
N SER A 56 -5.03 2.22 -6.01
CA SER A 56 -5.80 1.77 -4.84
C SER A 56 -7.10 2.58 -4.74
N ASP A 57 -8.19 1.91 -4.34
CA ASP A 57 -9.38 2.57 -3.80
C ASP A 57 -9.21 2.69 -2.28
N PRO A 58 -8.88 3.87 -1.73
CA PRO A 58 -8.65 4.03 -0.31
C PRO A 58 -9.93 3.95 0.53
N THR A 59 -11.11 3.91 -0.11
CA THR A 59 -12.41 3.85 0.58
C THR A 59 -13.00 2.44 0.62
N ALA A 60 -12.50 1.53 -0.22
CA ALA A 60 -12.96 0.16 -0.26
C ALA A 60 -12.35 -0.66 0.88
N ASN A 61 -13.20 -1.28 1.71
CA ASN A 61 -12.79 -2.23 2.76
C ASN A 61 -13.31 -3.66 2.46
N PRO A 62 -12.75 -4.36 1.46
CA PRO A 62 -13.16 -5.72 1.12
C PRO A 62 -12.59 -6.72 2.14
N ILE A 63 -13.30 -7.84 2.34
CA ILE A 63 -12.80 -8.93 3.18
C ILE A 63 -11.43 -9.39 2.69
N THR A 64 -10.47 -9.44 3.62
CA THR A 64 -9.09 -9.81 3.32
C THR A 64 -8.91 -11.33 3.26
N GLY A 65 -7.86 -11.80 2.59
CA GLY A 65 -7.50 -13.23 2.60
C GLY A 65 -7.19 -13.76 4.01
N ALA A 66 -6.65 -12.90 4.88
CA ALA A 66 -6.40 -13.23 6.28
C ALA A 66 -7.72 -13.44 7.05
N GLU A 67 -8.71 -12.59 6.84
CA GLU A 67 -10.04 -12.75 7.42
C GLU A 67 -10.72 -14.03 6.94
N LEU A 68 -10.66 -14.34 5.63
CA LEU A 68 -11.18 -15.61 5.09
C LEU A 68 -10.51 -16.83 5.72
N GLY A 69 -9.19 -16.77 5.92
CA GLY A 69 -8.41 -17.84 6.52
C GLY A 69 -8.52 -17.96 8.05
N SER A 70 -9.04 -16.94 8.73
CA SER A 70 -9.15 -16.90 10.20
C SER A 70 -10.20 -17.87 10.78
N GLY A 71 -11.07 -18.43 9.92
CA GLY A 71 -12.23 -19.21 10.36
C GLY A 71 -13.38 -18.35 10.93
N LEU A 72 -13.19 -17.03 11.08
CA LEU A 72 -14.20 -16.10 11.59
C LEU A 72 -15.10 -15.52 10.47
N ALA A 73 -14.64 -15.56 9.21
CA ALA A 73 -15.40 -15.07 8.06
C ALA A 73 -16.59 -15.97 7.68
N GLN A 74 -16.59 -17.22 8.13
CA GLN A 74 -17.75 -18.12 8.08
C GLN A 74 -18.57 -17.84 9.33
N GLY A 75 -19.55 -16.94 9.24
CA GLY A 75 -20.29 -16.42 10.40
C GLY A 75 -20.77 -17.50 11.39
N LYS A 76 -21.03 -17.09 12.65
CA LYS A 76 -21.67 -17.93 13.69
C LYS A 76 -22.80 -18.76 13.08
N GLY A 77 -22.57 -20.05 12.83
CA GLY A 77 -23.51 -20.93 12.15
C GLY A 77 -22.93 -21.89 11.10
N ALA A 78 -21.63 -21.84 10.79
CA ALA A 78 -20.97 -22.91 10.04
C ALA A 78 -20.60 -24.08 10.97
N VAL A 79 -21.63 -24.91 11.23
CA VAL A 79 -21.69 -26.14 12.06
C VAL A 79 -21.71 -25.91 13.57
#